data_AF-A0A4U9T8N2-F1
#
_entry.id   AF-A0A4U9T8N2-F1
#
_cell.length_a   1.000
_cell.length_b   1.000
_cell.length_c   1.000
_cell.angle_alpha   90.00
_cell.angle_beta   90.00
_cell.angle_gamma   90.00
#
_symmetry.space_group_name_H-M   'P 1'
#
loop_
_entity.id
_entity.type
_entity.pdbx_description
1 polymer ?
#
loop_
_entity_poly.entity_id
_entity_poly.type
_entity_poly.pdbx_seq_one_letter_code
_entity_poly.pdbx_strand_id
1 'polypeptide(L)'
;MGIKADNGMEVLMHIGIDTVNLNGEHFSSQLQVGDRVKIGDELVRFDIAAITALGYDIITPVLVVNSEQYPHLSCRQPGPVNFGEQIVALHTEEHNA
;
A
#
# COMPACT_ATOMS: atom_id res chain seq x y z
N MET A 1 -5.20 5.21 -1.39
CA MET A 1 -5.09 5.17 0.08
C MET A 1 -3.71 5.62 0.49
N GLY A 2 -3.61 6.69 1.28
CA GLY A 2 -2.33 7.19 1.81
C GLY A 2 -2.15 6.80 3.27
N ILE A 3 -0.96 6.37 3.65
CA ILE A 3 -0.59 5.99 5.01
C ILE A 3 0.71 6.71 5.35
N LYS A 4 0.75 7.39 6.49
CA LYS A 4 1.98 7.96 7.04
C LYS A 4 2.42 7.13 8.23
N ALA A 5 3.61 6.54 8.14
CA ALA A 5 4.22 5.80 9.23
C ALA A 5 4.78 6.76 10.28
N ASP A 6 4.95 6.27 11.51
CA ASP A 6 5.48 7.06 12.64
C ASP A 6 6.89 7.61 12.39
N ASN A 7 7.67 6.95 11.53
CA ASN A 7 9.00 7.39 11.09
C ASN A 7 8.97 8.44 9.96
N GLY A 8 7.79 8.95 9.59
CA GLY A 8 7.59 9.94 8.54
C GLY A 8 7.48 9.39 7.12
N MET A 9 7.59 8.07 6.91
CA MET A 9 7.49 7.47 5.58
C MET A 9 6.04 7.54 5.09
N GLU A 10 5.84 8.00 3.86
CA GLU A 10 4.52 8.15 3.24
C GLU A 10 4.33 7.09 2.17
N VAL A 11 3.35 6.21 2.37
CA VAL A 11 3.01 5.12 1.47
C VAL A 11 1.67 5.42 0.79
N LEU A 12 1.63 5.29 -0.52
CA LEU A 12 0.42 5.41 -1.33
C LEU A 12 0.09 4.07 -1.98
N MET A 13 -1.08 3.53 -1.69
CA MET A 13 -1.66 2.35 -2.33
C MET A 13 -2.81 2.76 -3.24
N HIS A 14 -2.76 2.38 -4.52
CA HIS A 14 -3.82 2.57 -5.49
C HIS A 14 -4.39 1.21 -5.89
N ILE A 15 -5.68 0.93 -5.62
CA ILE A 15 -6.24 -0.41 -5.81
C ILE A 15 -6.90 -0.50 -7.20
N GLY A 16 -6.30 -1.31 -8.06
CA GLY A 16 -6.69 -1.45 -9.46
C GLY A 16 -6.32 -0.24 -10.32
N ILE A 17 -6.42 -0.40 -11.64
CA ILE A 17 -6.18 0.66 -12.63
C ILE A 17 -7.53 1.24 -13.06
N ASP A 18 -7.63 2.56 -13.12
CA ASP A 18 -8.84 3.31 -13.50
C ASP A 18 -10.11 3.02 -12.69
N THR A 19 -9.97 2.37 -11.52
CA THR A 19 -11.07 2.01 -10.61
C THR A 19 -11.76 3.21 -9.96
N VAL A 20 -11.19 4.41 -10.07
CA VAL A 20 -11.85 5.67 -9.68
C VAL A 20 -13.21 5.84 -10.40
N ASN A 21 -13.34 5.30 -11.61
CA ASN A 21 -14.57 5.35 -12.40
C ASN A 21 -15.71 4.52 -11.80
N LEU A 22 -15.41 3.61 -10.85
CA LEU A 22 -16.41 2.84 -10.11
C LEU A 22 -17.09 3.68 -9.01
N ASN A 23 -16.63 4.90 -8.73
CA ASN A 23 -17.20 5.81 -7.73
C ASN A 23 -17.39 5.16 -6.34
N GLY A 24 -16.52 4.21 -5.98
CA GLY A 24 -16.57 3.48 -4.71
C GLY A 24 -17.44 2.21 -4.73
N GLU A 25 -18.10 1.87 -5.82
CA GLU A 25 -18.77 0.57 -5.96
C GLU A 25 -17.77 -0.58 -5.82
N HIS A 26 -18.17 -1.63 -5.10
CA HIS A 26 -17.33 -2.78 -4.76
C HIS A 26 -16.17 -2.50 -3.80
N PHE A 27 -16.08 -1.29 -3.22
CA PHE A 27 -15.14 -0.95 -2.16
C PHE A 27 -15.88 -0.64 -0.86
N SER A 28 -15.28 -1.03 0.26
CA SER A 28 -15.76 -0.70 1.60
C SER A 28 -14.57 -0.48 2.54
N SER A 29 -14.64 0.56 3.37
CA SER A 29 -13.66 0.80 4.43
C SER A 29 -14.41 1.33 5.66
N GLN A 30 -13.97 0.90 6.83
CA GLN A 30 -14.48 1.39 8.11
C GLN A 30 -13.60 2.50 8.70
N LEU A 31 -12.49 2.83 8.03
CA LEU A 31 -11.53 3.83 8.48
C LEU A 31 -11.90 5.23 8.01
N GLN A 32 -11.51 6.21 8.79
CA GLN A 32 -11.58 7.62 8.48
C GLN A 32 -10.18 8.22 8.32
N VAL A 33 -10.11 9.36 7.62
CA VAL A 33 -8.84 10.09 7.49
C VAL A 33 -8.37 10.52 8.88
N GLY A 34 -7.13 10.15 9.21
CA GLY A 34 -6.52 10.45 10.51
C GLY A 34 -6.55 9.28 11.50
N ASP A 35 -7.24 8.18 11.18
CA ASP A 35 -7.22 6.99 12.03
C ASP A 35 -5.81 6.38 12.12
N ARG A 36 -5.45 5.94 13.33
CA ARG A 36 -4.21 5.22 13.58
C ARG A 36 -4.44 3.73 13.36
N VAL A 37 -3.64 3.14 12.49
CA VAL A 37 -3.68 1.71 12.16
C VAL A 37 -2.39 1.02 12.58
N LYS A 38 -2.45 -0.28 12.82
CA LYS A 38 -1.29 -1.15 13.05
C LYS A 38 -1.21 -2.24 11.98
N ILE A 39 -0.05 -2.88 11.89
CA ILE A 39 0.16 -4.03 11.01
C ILE A 39 -0.90 -5.09 11.32
N GLY A 40 -1.61 -5.50 10.28
CA GLY A 40 -2.65 -6.51 10.35
C GLY A 40 -4.08 -5.97 10.37
N ASP A 41 -4.28 -4.67 10.57
CA ASP A 41 -5.61 -4.08 10.53
C ASP A 41 -6.17 -4.09 9.09
N GLU A 42 -7.49 -4.29 8.98
CA GLU A 42 -8.20 -4.18 7.70
C GLU A 42 -8.30 -2.71 7.29
N LEU A 43 -7.66 -2.37 6.17
CA LEU A 43 -7.69 -0.99 5.66
C LEU A 43 -8.88 -0.75 4.74
N VAL A 44 -9.14 -1.70 3.85
CA VAL A 44 -10.19 -1.65 2.84
C VAL A 44 -10.50 -3.06 2.38
N ARG A 45 -11.77 -3.30 2.09
CA ARG A 45 -12.30 -4.54 1.53
C ARG A 45 -12.90 -4.24 0.18
N PHE A 46 -12.56 -5.06 -0.80
CA PHE A 46 -13.07 -4.91 -2.16
C PHE A 46 -13.35 -6.27 -2.82
N ASP A 47 -14.29 -6.27 -3.76
CA ASP A 47 -14.69 -7.47 -4.50
C ASP A 47 -13.91 -7.58 -5.82
N ILE A 48 -12.88 -8.43 -5.81
CA ILE A 48 -12.04 -8.69 -6.98
C ILE A 48 -12.86 -9.23 -8.15
N ALA A 49 -13.81 -10.14 -7.90
CA ALA A 49 -14.58 -10.78 -8.97
C ALA A 49 -15.51 -9.77 -9.65
N ALA A 50 -16.17 -8.92 -8.86
CA ALA A 50 -17.04 -7.87 -9.40
C ALA A 50 -16.25 -6.82 -10.20
N ILE A 51 -15.11 -6.35 -9.66
CA ILE A 51 -14.27 -5.34 -10.34
C ILE A 51 -13.71 -5.88 -11.67
N THR A 52 -13.21 -7.12 -11.66
CA THR A 52 -12.69 -7.77 -12.87
C THR A 52 -13.78 -8.08 -13.89
N ALA A 53 -15.01 -8.41 -13.46
CA ALA A 53 -16.15 -8.61 -14.36
C ALA A 53 -16.55 -7.33 -15.11
N LEU A 54 -16.25 -6.16 -14.54
CA LEU A 54 -16.44 -4.85 -15.17
C LEU A 54 -15.27 -4.44 -16.10
N GLY A 55 -14.25 -5.29 -16.23
CA GLY A 55 -13.12 -5.08 -17.14
C GLY A 55 -11.95 -4.26 -16.56
N TYR A 56 -11.95 -4.02 -15.26
CA TYR A 56 -10.86 -3.30 -14.59
C TYR A 56 -9.73 -4.24 -14.16
N ASP A 57 -8.50 -3.75 -14.28
CA ASP A 57 -7.33 -4.45 -13.76
C ASP A 57 -7.22 -4.23 -12.25
N ILE A 58 -6.86 -5.28 -11.51
CA ILE A 58 -6.66 -5.27 -10.06
C ILE A 58 -5.19 -5.08 -9.66
N ILE A 59 -4.29 -4.83 -10.63
CA ILE A 59 -2.93 -4.37 -10.34
C ILE A 59 -3.01 -3.20 -9.37
N THR A 60 -2.35 -3.36 -8.23
CA THR A 60 -2.41 -2.42 -7.10
C THR A 60 -1.03 -1.81 -6.87
N PRO A 61 -0.72 -0.63 -7.47
CA PRO A 61 0.53 0.06 -7.18
C PRO A 61 0.65 0.42 -5.70
N VAL A 62 1.83 0.14 -5.13
CA VAL A 62 2.23 0.56 -3.79
C VAL A 62 3.51 1.38 -3.94
N LEU A 63 3.45 2.66 -3.53
CA LEU A 63 4.53 3.62 -3.72
C LEU A 63 4.97 4.19 -2.38
N VAL A 64 6.28 4.43 -2.23
CA VAL A 64 6.81 5.32 -1.20
C VAL A 64 6.93 6.70 -1.81
N VAL A 65 6.08 7.63 -1.40
CA VAL A 65 5.90 8.95 -2.04
C VAL A 65 7.13 9.83 -1.82
N ASN A 66 7.69 9.79 -0.61
CA ASN A 66 8.87 10.55 -0.21
C ASN A 66 10.15 9.68 -0.21
N SER A 67 10.30 8.78 -1.19
CA SER A 67 11.42 7.82 -1.26
C SER A 67 12.81 8.47 -1.30
N GLU A 68 12.93 9.70 -1.81
CA GLU A 68 14.18 10.48 -1.84
C GLU A 68 14.76 10.74 -0.44
N GLN A 69 13.92 10.71 0.61
CA GLN A 69 14.36 10.88 2.01
C GLN A 69 14.95 9.59 2.60
N TYR A 70 14.89 8.47 1.86
CA TYR A 70 15.27 7.14 2.31
C TYR A 70 16.28 6.50 1.35
N PRO A 71 17.56 6.95 1.36
CA PRO A 71 18.57 6.51 0.38
C PRO A 71 18.90 5.01 0.45
N HIS A 72 18.64 4.37 1.59
CA HIS A 72 18.88 2.94 1.80
C HIS A 72 17.57 2.13 1.81
N LEU A 73 16.59 2.56 1.01
CA LEU A 73 15.38 1.79 0.74
C LEU A 73 15.72 0.61 -0.19
N SER A 74 15.26 -0.58 0.18
CA SER A 74 15.33 -1.76 -0.69
C SER A 74 13.95 -2.36 -0.90
N CYS A 75 13.66 -2.74 -2.14
CA CYS A 75 12.48 -3.52 -2.48
C CYS A 75 12.83 -5.00 -2.58
N ARG A 76 11.89 -5.85 -2.17
CA ARG A 76 11.97 -7.29 -2.41
C ARG A 76 12.02 -7.57 -3.91
N GLN A 77 12.71 -8.65 -4.29
CA GLN A 77 12.68 -9.18 -5.64
C GLN A 77 11.24 -9.55 -6.08
N PRO A 78 10.91 -9.42 -7.38
CA PRO A 78 9.60 -9.80 -7.89
C PRO A 78 9.25 -11.26 -7.59
N GLY A 79 7.98 -11.51 -7.26
CA GLY A 79 7.46 -12.85 -7.04
C GLY A 79 6.21 -12.83 -6.17
N PRO A 80 5.61 -14.01 -5.91
CA PRO A 80 4.52 -14.13 -4.96
C PRO A 80 4.94 -13.66 -3.57
N VAL A 81 4.01 -13.00 -2.88
CA VAL A 81 4.15 -12.56 -1.50
C VAL A 81 2.93 -12.99 -0.69
N ASN A 82 3.14 -13.30 0.57
CA ASN A 82 2.06 -13.63 1.50
C ASN A 82 1.69 -12.44 2.38
N PHE A 83 0.49 -12.49 2.96
CA PHE A 83 0.09 -11.50 3.97
C PHE A 83 1.08 -11.47 5.14
N GLY A 84 1.48 -10.27 5.55
CA GLY A 84 2.46 -10.03 6.61
C GLY A 84 3.91 -10.11 6.16
N GLU A 85 4.18 -10.45 4.90
CA GLU A 85 5.54 -10.49 4.37
C GLU A 85 6.08 -9.10 4.05
N GLN A 86 7.36 -8.88 4.34
CA GLN A 86 8.03 -7.62 4.05
C GLN A 86 8.35 -7.49 2.57
N ILE A 87 7.87 -6.42 1.94
CA ILE A 87 8.09 -6.10 0.53
C ILE A 87 9.02 -4.90 0.32
N VAL A 88 9.15 -4.05 1.35
CA VAL A 88 9.99 -2.86 1.38
C VAL A 88 10.69 -2.83 2.73
N ALA A 89 12.00 -2.60 2.73
CA ALA A 89 12.81 -2.47 3.94
C ALA A 89 13.63 -1.18 3.88
N LEU A 90 13.71 -0.51 5.03
CA LEU A 90 14.61 0.62 5.27
C LEU A 90 15.83 0.08 6.02
N HIS A 91 17.02 0.28 5.47
CA HIS A 91 18.26 -0.02 6.17
C HIS A 91 18.78 1.27 6.80
N THR A 92 19.15 1.23 8.06
CA THR A 92 19.91 2.32 8.69
C THR A 92 21.39 2.01 8.52
N GLU A 93 22.22 2.99 8.14
CA GLU A 93 23.66 2.82 8.30
C GLU A 93 23.97 2.78 9.79
N GLU A 94 24.42 1.62 10.29
CA GLU A 94 25.13 1.57 11.56
C GLU A 94 26.44 2.35 11.38
N HIS A 95 26.46 3.57 11.93
CA HIS A 95 27.69 4.33 12.09
C HIS A 95 28.57 3.55 13.08
N ASN A 96 29.50 2.74 12.57
CA ASN A 96 30.60 2.22 13.39
C ASN A 96 31.40 3.42 13.92
N ALA A 97 31.30 3.63 15.23
CA ALA A 97 32.12 4.55 16.00
C ALA A 97 33.60 4.15 16.01
#